data_AF-A0A7S2NVK1-F1
#
_entry.id   AF-A0A7S2NVK1-F1
#
_cell.length_a   1.000
_cell.length_b   1.000
_cell.length_c   1.000
_cell.angle_alpha   90.00
_cell.angle_beta   90.00
_cell.angle_gamma   90.00
#
_symmetry.space_group_name_H-M   'P 1'
#
loop_
_entity.id
_entity.type
_entity.pdbx_description
1 polymer ?
#
loop_
_entity_poly.entity_id
_entity_poly.type
_entity_poly.pdbx_seq_one_letter_code
_entity_poly.pdbx_strand_id
1 'polypeptide(L)'
;EALRKDREIVLEAVRQNGCALRVVDKALQQDPILQPASVASNCIAGQGCRAPVARISALFARPDHSIECWVSFGLSGSECSLVCRAGQTLGDLTREIVQKFNVEGGLVHARLPGRERCSPLEADTPLAAFVSVVTDS
;
A
#
# COMPACT_ATOMS: atom_id res chain seq x y z
N GLU A 1 -9.46 24.63 -8.34
CA GLU A 1 -8.29 24.62 -7.42
C GLU A 1 -8.24 23.46 -6.42
N ALA A 2 -9.18 22.51 -6.41
CA ALA A 2 -9.18 21.40 -5.43
C ALA A 2 -8.12 20.30 -5.69
N LEU A 3 -7.81 20.02 -6.96
CA LEU A 3 -6.90 18.91 -7.35
C LEU A 3 -5.47 19.05 -6.82
N ARG A 4 -4.98 20.28 -6.60
CA ARG A 4 -3.62 20.54 -6.07
C ARG A 4 -3.51 20.32 -4.57
N LYS A 5 -4.62 20.14 -3.87
CA LYS A 5 -4.71 19.88 -2.43
C LYS A 5 -5.11 18.44 -2.12
N ASP A 6 -5.57 17.70 -3.12
CA ASP A 6 -5.94 16.31 -2.95
C ASP A 6 -4.68 15.43 -2.99
N ARG A 7 -4.33 14.87 -1.82
CA ARG A 7 -3.07 14.14 -1.62
C ARG A 7 -2.98 12.89 -2.49
N GLU A 8 -4.07 12.16 -2.71
CA GLU A 8 -4.05 10.96 -3.57
C GLU A 8 -3.84 11.36 -5.03
N ILE A 9 -4.52 12.41 -5.49
CA ILE A 9 -4.37 12.90 -6.87
C ILE A 9 -2.95 13.46 -7.09
N VAL A 10 -2.41 14.17 -6.10
CA VAL A 10 -1.03 14.65 -6.15
C VAL A 10 -0.03 13.48 -6.20
N LEU A 11 -0.22 12.45 -5.36
CA LEU A 11 0.63 11.26 -5.39
C LEU A 11 0.64 10.61 -6.77
N GLU A 12 -0.53 10.47 -7.38
CA GLU A 12 -0.68 9.96 -8.74
C GLU A 12 0.01 10.82 -9.79
N ALA A 13 -0.13 12.14 -9.69
CA ALA A 13 0.56 13.08 -10.58
C ALA A 13 2.08 13.00 -10.43
N VAL A 14 2.60 12.90 -9.20
CA VAL A 14 4.04 12.71 -8.92
C VAL A 14 4.53 11.38 -9.45
N ARG A 15 3.71 10.32 -9.37
CA ARG A 15 4.06 9.01 -9.90
C ARG A 15 4.21 9.03 -11.42
N GLN A 16 3.31 9.74 -12.12
CA GLN A 16 3.41 9.91 -13.57
C GLN A 16 4.55 10.85 -13.97
N ASN A 17 4.78 11.90 -13.19
CA ASN A 17 5.84 12.86 -13.43
C ASN A 17 6.34 13.42 -12.10
N GLY A 18 7.55 13.03 -11.67
CA GLY A 18 8.13 13.46 -10.40
C GLY A 18 8.22 14.99 -10.23
N CYS A 19 8.26 15.74 -11.34
CA CYS A 19 8.25 17.21 -11.33
C CYS A 19 6.88 17.81 -10.95
N ALA A 20 5.80 17.02 -10.94
CA ALA A 20 4.46 17.47 -10.56
C ALA A 20 4.42 18.00 -9.13
N LEU A 21 5.29 17.51 -8.24
CA LEU A 21 5.38 18.01 -6.86
C LEU A 21 5.72 19.52 -6.82
N ARG A 22 6.39 20.07 -7.84
CA ARG A 22 6.75 21.50 -7.86
C ARG A 22 5.55 22.43 -8.09
N VAL A 23 4.44 21.91 -8.61
CA VAL A 23 3.24 22.69 -8.97
C VAL A 23 2.08 22.52 -8.00
N VAL A 24 2.22 21.64 -7.00
CA VAL A 24 1.19 21.42 -5.97
C VAL A 24 1.30 22.45 -4.86
N ASP A 25 0.30 22.45 -3.96
CA ASP A 25 0.27 23.36 -2.82
C ASP A 25 1.55 23.24 -1.98
N LYS A 26 2.11 24.36 -1.52
CA LYS A 26 3.35 24.40 -0.74
C LYS A 26 3.24 23.55 0.53
N ALA A 27 2.05 23.43 1.11
CA ALA A 27 1.82 22.57 2.27
C ALA A 27 2.05 21.08 1.95
N LEU A 28 1.80 20.65 0.72
CA LEU A 28 2.00 19.27 0.26
C LEU A 28 3.40 19.01 -0.31
N GLN A 29 4.11 20.05 -0.74
CA GLN A 29 5.48 19.92 -1.25
C GLN A 29 6.46 19.34 -0.21
N GLN A 30 6.19 19.57 1.07
CA GLN A 30 7.00 19.07 2.19
C GLN A 30 6.50 17.72 2.73
N ASP A 31 5.43 17.15 2.16
CA ASP A 31 4.91 15.86 2.61
C ASP A 31 5.87 14.74 2.18
N PRO A 32 6.41 13.93 3.11
CA PRO A 32 7.37 12.87 2.81
C PRO A 32 6.79 11.78 1.91
N ILE A 33 5.49 11.48 2.01
CA ILE A 33 4.88 10.41 1.19
C ILE A 33 4.65 10.84 -0.26
N LEU A 34 4.60 12.15 -0.50
CA LEU A 34 4.45 12.74 -1.84
C LEU A 34 5.81 12.97 -2.52
N GLN A 35 6.93 12.68 -1.84
CA GLN A 35 8.25 12.79 -2.45
C GLN A 35 8.40 11.73 -3.56
N PRO A 36 9.00 12.07 -4.71
CA PRO A 36 9.12 11.15 -5.83
C PRO A 36 9.85 9.85 -5.48
N ALA A 37 10.79 9.86 -4.52
CA ALA A 37 11.45 8.65 -4.04
C ALA A 37 10.49 7.70 -3.30
N SER A 38 9.65 8.26 -2.43
CA SER A 38 8.61 7.52 -1.69
C SER A 38 7.53 7.02 -2.64
N VAL A 39 7.04 7.89 -3.53
CA VAL A 39 6.01 7.55 -4.52
C VAL A 39 6.48 6.46 -5.49
N ALA A 40 7.75 6.50 -5.93
CA ALA A 40 8.32 5.47 -6.79
C ALA A 40 8.48 4.12 -6.09
N SER A 41 8.67 4.12 -4.77
CA SER A 41 8.76 2.89 -3.96
C SER A 41 7.38 2.33 -3.59
N ASN A 42 6.34 3.15 -3.68
CA ASN A 42 4.97 2.82 -3.31
C ASN A 42 4.26 2.01 -4.40
N CYS A 43 3.87 0.79 -4.07
CA CYS A 43 3.15 -0.13 -4.94
C CYS A 43 1.62 -0.11 -4.75
N ILE A 44 1.09 0.78 -3.91
CA ILE A 44 -0.34 0.89 -3.64
C ILE A 44 -1.00 1.76 -4.72
N ALA A 45 -2.04 1.23 -5.36
CA ALA A 45 -2.77 1.94 -6.40
C ALA A 45 -3.75 2.97 -5.82
N GLY A 46 -3.63 4.24 -6.23
CA GLY A 46 -4.55 5.33 -5.94
C GLY A 46 -5.86 5.27 -6.74
N GLN A 47 -6.84 6.10 -6.39
CA GLN A 47 -8.18 6.06 -7.01
C GLN A 47 -8.11 6.25 -8.53
N GLY A 48 -8.87 5.45 -9.27
CA GLY A 48 -8.92 5.52 -10.74
C GLY A 48 -7.78 4.78 -11.46
N CYS A 49 -6.81 4.20 -10.74
CA CYS A 49 -5.76 3.38 -11.35
C CYS A 49 -6.25 1.96 -11.67
N ARG A 50 -5.95 1.49 -12.88
CA ARG A 50 -6.22 0.12 -13.29
C ARG A 50 -5.12 -0.79 -12.72
N ALA A 51 -5.44 -1.45 -11.62
CA ALA A 51 -4.56 -2.40 -10.94
C ALA A 51 -5.38 -3.59 -10.42
N PRO A 52 -4.78 -4.79 -10.30
CA PRO A 52 -5.44 -5.92 -9.67
C PRO A 52 -5.60 -5.69 -8.16
N VAL A 53 -6.58 -6.37 -7.57
CA VAL A 53 -6.90 -6.26 -6.14
C VAL A 53 -6.19 -7.38 -5.38
N ALA A 54 -5.45 -7.00 -4.35
CA ALA A 54 -4.85 -7.90 -3.38
C ALA A 54 -5.65 -7.81 -2.08
N ARG A 55 -6.36 -8.89 -1.72
CA ARG A 55 -7.15 -8.96 -0.50
C ARG A 55 -6.37 -9.67 0.57
N ILE A 56 -6.08 -8.97 1.66
CA ILE A 56 -5.50 -9.55 2.86
C ILE A 56 -6.65 -10.13 3.68
N SER A 57 -6.69 -11.44 3.81
CA SER A 57 -7.69 -12.17 4.60
C SER A 57 -7.42 -12.03 6.09
N ALA A 58 -6.15 -12.10 6.50
CA ALA A 58 -5.73 -12.00 7.89
C ALA A 58 -4.26 -11.59 8.03
N LEU A 59 -3.90 -11.00 9.17
CA LEU A 59 -2.52 -10.71 9.58
C LEU A 59 -2.33 -11.19 11.01
N PHE A 60 -1.27 -11.96 11.26
CA PHE A 60 -0.96 -12.54 12.55
C PHE A 60 0.45 -12.14 12.96
N ALA A 61 0.60 -11.47 14.11
CA ALA A 61 1.93 -11.29 14.70
C ALA A 61 2.40 -12.62 15.30
N ARG A 62 3.62 -13.00 14.97
CA ARG A 62 4.30 -14.20 15.48
C ARG A 62 5.23 -13.81 16.64
N PRO A 63 5.54 -14.75 17.55
CA PRO A 63 6.39 -14.48 18.71
C PRO A 63 7.84 -14.11 18.34
N ASP A 64 8.30 -14.42 17.13
CA ASP A 64 9.62 -14.07 16.60
C ASP A 64 9.69 -12.64 16.02
N HIS A 65 8.72 -11.78 16.34
CA HIS A 65 8.58 -10.44 15.74
C HIS A 65 8.41 -10.46 14.21
N SER A 66 7.95 -11.56 13.63
CA SER A 66 7.44 -11.58 12.26
C SER A 66 5.93 -11.41 12.23
N ILE A 67 5.41 -11.01 11.08
CA ILE A 67 3.99 -10.85 10.82
C ILE A 67 3.65 -11.76 9.65
N GLU A 68 2.82 -12.77 9.90
CA GLU A 68 2.32 -13.68 8.89
C GLU A 68 1.02 -13.13 8.31
N CYS A 69 1.05 -12.78 7.02
CA CYS A 69 -0.07 -12.19 6.29
C CYS A 69 -0.62 -13.20 5.28
N TRP A 70 -1.94 -13.36 5.28
CA TRP A 70 -2.65 -14.20 4.32
C TRP A 70 -3.26 -13.31 3.26
N VAL A 71 -2.83 -13.48 2.01
CA VAL A 71 -3.23 -12.61 0.91
C VAL A 71 -3.76 -13.44 -0.23
N SER A 72 -4.97 -13.13 -0.70
CA SER A 72 -5.51 -13.60 -1.96
C SER A 72 -5.30 -12.57 -3.06
N PHE A 73 -4.81 -13.03 -4.22
CA PHE A 73 -4.56 -12.19 -5.38
C PHE A 73 -5.20 -12.77 -6.64
N GLY A 74 -5.81 -11.90 -7.45
CA GLY A 74 -6.43 -12.28 -8.72
C GLY A 74 -7.84 -12.88 -8.57
N LEU A 75 -8.40 -13.32 -9.70
CA LEU A 75 -9.76 -13.89 -9.77
C LEU A 75 -9.84 -15.35 -9.30
N SER A 76 -8.70 -16.02 -9.17
CA SER A 76 -8.63 -17.42 -8.73
C SER A 76 -8.92 -17.58 -7.23
N GLY A 77 -8.88 -16.49 -6.45
CA GLY A 77 -9.05 -16.54 -4.99
C GLY A 77 -7.93 -17.30 -4.28
N SER A 78 -6.81 -17.55 -4.96
CA SER A 78 -5.69 -18.30 -4.37
C SER A 78 -5.05 -17.51 -3.25
N GLU A 79 -5.16 -18.03 -2.03
CA GLU A 79 -4.51 -17.46 -0.85
C GLU A 79 -3.04 -17.90 -0.79
N CYS A 80 -2.18 -16.96 -0.42
CA CYS A 80 -0.77 -17.18 -0.18
C CYS A 80 -0.41 -16.56 1.16
N SER A 81 0.40 -17.26 1.94
CA SER A 81 1.03 -16.65 3.10
C SER A 81 2.30 -15.88 2.70
N LEU A 82 2.51 -14.75 3.36
CA LEU A 82 3.68 -13.89 3.30
C LEU A 82 4.17 -13.67 4.72
N VAL A 83 5.48 -13.73 4.93
CA VAL A 83 6.08 -13.50 6.25
C VAL A 83 6.85 -12.20 6.19
N CYS A 84 6.29 -11.19 6.83
CA CYS A 84 6.85 -9.84 6.93
C CYS A 84 7.64 -9.69 8.23
N ARG A 85 8.62 -8.79 8.28
CA ARG A 85 9.29 -8.42 9.53
C ARG A 85 8.44 -7.39 10.29
N ALA A 86 8.50 -7.35 11.62
CA ALA A 86 7.71 -6.39 12.43
C ALA A 86 7.92 -4.91 12.05
N GLY A 87 9.09 -4.56 11.49
CA GLY A 87 9.40 -3.20 11.03
C GLY A 87 8.94 -2.87 9.61
N GLN A 88 8.33 -3.82 8.89
CA GLN A 88 7.86 -3.58 7.52
C GLN A 88 6.56 -2.78 7.50
N THR A 89 6.42 -2.01 6.43
CA THR A 89 5.27 -1.14 6.18
C THR A 89 4.28 -1.79 5.21
N LEU A 90 3.10 -1.18 5.06
CA LEU A 90 2.12 -1.60 4.06
C LEU A 90 2.70 -1.51 2.63
N GLY A 91 3.56 -0.51 2.37
CA GLY A 91 4.30 -0.37 1.13
C GLY A 91 5.21 -1.56 0.84
N ASP A 92 5.95 -2.04 1.86
CA ASP A 92 6.81 -3.22 1.73
C ASP A 92 5.99 -4.48 1.41
N LEU A 93 4.89 -4.71 2.13
CA LEU A 93 4.01 -5.86 1.90
C LEU A 93 3.44 -5.84 0.48
N THR A 94 2.94 -4.69 0.03
CA THR A 94 2.38 -4.58 -1.33
C THR A 94 3.43 -4.76 -2.41
N ARG A 95 4.65 -4.30 -2.17
CA ARG A 95 5.79 -4.57 -3.04
C ARG A 95 6.12 -6.06 -3.12
N GLU A 96 6.12 -6.78 -1.99
CA GLU A 96 6.31 -8.23 -1.97
C GLU A 96 5.20 -8.95 -2.75
N ILE A 97 3.94 -8.53 -2.60
CA ILE A 97 2.81 -9.06 -3.39
C ILE A 97 3.07 -8.83 -4.89
N VAL A 98 3.39 -7.60 -5.28
CA VAL A 98 3.67 -7.25 -6.69
C VAL A 98 4.77 -8.11 -7.28
N GLN A 99 5.88 -8.32 -6.54
CA GLN A 99 7.00 -9.15 -6.99
C GLN A 99 6.60 -10.63 -7.06
N LYS A 100 5.90 -11.15 -6.05
CA LYS A 100 5.51 -12.56 -5.96
C LYS A 100 4.50 -12.97 -7.02
N PHE A 101 3.55 -12.10 -7.33
CA PHE A 101 2.52 -12.34 -8.34
C PHE A 101 2.87 -11.77 -9.73
N ASN A 102 4.08 -11.22 -9.89
CA ASN A 102 4.59 -10.62 -11.13
C ASN A 102 3.57 -9.67 -11.79
N VAL A 103 3.07 -8.72 -10.99
CA VAL A 103 1.97 -7.83 -11.40
C VAL A 103 2.42 -6.83 -12.45
N GLU A 104 1.79 -6.89 -13.63
CA GLU A 104 2.04 -5.93 -14.71
C GLU A 104 1.67 -4.51 -14.27
N GLY A 105 2.57 -3.56 -14.47
CA GLY A 105 2.41 -2.17 -14.02
C GLY A 105 2.84 -1.91 -12.57
N GLY A 106 3.18 -2.95 -11.79
CA GLY A 106 3.83 -2.79 -10.49
C GLY A 106 2.95 -2.19 -9.36
N LEU A 107 1.64 -2.14 -9.57
CA LEU A 107 0.67 -1.51 -8.67
C LEU A 107 -0.45 -2.48 -8.31
N VAL A 108 -0.92 -2.41 -7.06
CA VAL A 108 -2.03 -3.23 -6.56
C VAL A 108 -2.98 -2.43 -5.68
N HIS A 109 -4.28 -2.75 -5.74
CA HIS A 109 -5.25 -2.27 -4.76
C HIS A 109 -5.23 -3.20 -3.54
N ALA A 110 -4.56 -2.78 -2.48
CA ALA A 110 -4.56 -3.52 -1.22
C ALA A 110 -5.89 -3.33 -0.46
N ARG A 111 -6.43 -4.45 0.06
CA ARG A 111 -7.60 -4.47 0.94
C ARG A 111 -7.28 -5.24 2.21
N LEU A 112 -7.31 -4.55 3.35
CA LEU A 112 -7.10 -5.16 4.66
C LEU A 112 -8.42 -5.74 5.23
N PRO A 113 -8.35 -6.71 6.16
CA PRO A 113 -9.54 -7.23 6.82
C PRO A 113 -10.30 -6.11 7.55
N GLY A 114 -11.62 -6.05 7.36
CA GLY A 114 -12.47 -5.00 7.95
C GLY A 114 -12.39 -3.63 7.27
N ARG A 115 -11.61 -3.48 6.18
CA ARG A 115 -11.53 -2.24 5.38
C ARG A 115 -11.85 -2.50 3.91
N GLU A 116 -12.52 -1.55 3.27
CA GLU A 116 -12.85 -1.65 1.85
C GLU A 116 -11.65 -1.39 0.93
N ARG A 117 -10.74 -0.49 1.32
CA ARG A 117 -9.57 -0.10 0.52
C ARG A 117 -8.50 0.58 1.37
N CYS A 118 -7.23 0.35 1.06
CA CYS A 118 -6.11 1.12 1.59
C CYS A 118 -5.76 2.28 0.65
N SER A 119 -5.53 3.46 1.22
CA SER A 119 -5.03 4.60 0.44
C SER A 119 -3.52 4.46 0.23
N PRO A 120 -2.97 4.93 -0.91
CA PRO A 120 -1.52 4.93 -1.13
C PRO A 120 -0.77 5.81 -0.12
N LEU A 121 -1.48 6.72 0.54
CA LEU A 121 -0.97 7.55 1.63
C LEU A 121 -0.72 6.76 2.93
N GLU A 122 -1.14 5.50 2.99
CA GLU A 122 -0.88 4.63 4.13
C GLU A 122 0.35 3.74 3.91
N ALA A 123 1.11 3.93 2.82
CA ALA A 123 2.25 3.10 2.47
C ALA A 123 3.31 3.01 3.58
N ASP A 124 3.62 4.12 4.26
CA ASP A 124 4.57 4.15 5.38
C ASP A 124 3.98 3.62 6.71
N THR A 125 2.70 3.23 6.72
CA THR A 125 2.06 2.72 7.94
C THR A 125 2.62 1.33 8.26
N PRO A 126 3.13 1.09 9.48
CA PRO A 126 3.66 -0.21 9.87
C PRO A 126 2.57 -1.28 9.84
N LEU A 127 2.91 -2.48 9.37
CA LEU A 127 1.98 -3.60 9.32
C LEU A 127 1.40 -3.97 10.69
N ALA A 128 2.20 -3.74 11.74
CA ALA A 128 1.78 -3.93 13.13
C ALA A 128 0.51 -3.16 13.50
N ALA A 129 0.24 -2.00 12.87
CA ALA A 129 -0.98 -1.22 13.10
C ALA A 129 -2.24 -1.91 12.55
N PHE A 130 -2.09 -2.84 11.61
CA PHE A 130 -3.17 -3.57 10.95
C PHE A 130 -3.29 -5.02 11.42
N VAL A 131 -2.36 -5.49 12.25
CA VAL A 131 -2.49 -6.79 12.91
C VAL A 131 -3.69 -6.69 13.84
N SER A 132 -4.81 -7.25 13.40
CA SER A 132 -5.88 -7.59 14.32
C SER A 132 -5.32 -8.69 15.20
N VAL A 133 -5.01 -8.34 16.45
CA VAL A 133 -4.88 -9.35 17.49
C VAL A 133 -6.20 -10.12 17.42
N VAL A 134 -6.15 -11.33 16.89
CA VAL A 134 -7.21 -12.30 17.10
C VAL A 134 -7.17 -12.54 18.60
N THR A 135 -7.91 -11.72 19.35
CA THR A 135 -8.38 -12.09 20.68
C THR A 135 -9.30 -13.26 20.44
N ASP A 136 -8.70 -14.44 20.42
CA ASP A 136 -9.36 -15.72 20.65
C ASP A 136 -10.35 -15.52 21.80
N SER A 137 -11.64 -15.75 21.51
CA SER A 137 -12.73 -15.67 22.50
C SER A 137 -12.84 -16.98 23.26
#